data_AF-A0A6L6PBT9-F1
#
_entry.id   AF-A0A6L6PBT9-F1
#
_cell.length_a   1.000
_cell.length_b   1.000
_cell.length_c   1.000
_cell.angle_alpha   90.00
_cell.angle_beta   90.00
_cell.angle_gamma   90.00
#
_symmetry.space_group_name_H-M   'P 1'
#
loop_
_entity.id
_entity.type
_entity.pdbx_description
1 polymer ?
#
loop_
_entity_poly.entity_id
_entity_poly.type
_entity_poly.pdbx_seq_one_letter_code
_entity_poly.pdbx_strand_id
1 'polypeptide(L)'
;MLANQSTGAAPLAAAVPPAQAQRAILDAVRQIAPQREERRRYRMALPFGAPLFPPDADLAAPPQPPSPALAAWLALPAAQRRHDLLLTPDIDYYWPAEGRQYSCQFIIHIAAQGTGAQLTLLQVRPTEYAGKHFQLLGRTGPGRYVKLLPTAPSTSSETELRTFLATALARQQ
;
A
#
# COMPACT_ATOMS: atom_id res chain seq x y z
N MET A 1 25.99 0.34 -5.49
CA MET A 1 25.10 1.44 -5.04
C MET A 1 23.95 0.82 -4.27
N LEU A 2 23.99 0.89 -2.95
CA LEU A 2 22.95 0.39 -2.05
C LEU A 2 21.90 1.49 -1.88
N ALA A 3 20.74 1.34 -2.52
CA ALA A 3 19.57 2.14 -2.20
C ALA A 3 18.97 1.60 -0.89
N ASN A 4 19.56 2.05 0.22
CA ASN A 4 19.12 1.78 1.56
C ASN A 4 17.97 2.74 1.92
N GLN A 5 17.09 2.25 2.80
CA GLN A 5 16.15 2.99 3.64
C GLN A 5 14.74 3.20 3.07
N SER A 6 13.81 2.41 3.62
CA SER A 6 12.50 2.94 4.03
C SER A 6 12.71 4.29 4.68
N THR A 7 12.22 5.37 4.06
CA THR A 7 12.21 6.68 4.69
C THR A 7 11.45 6.55 6.01
N GLY A 8 12.18 6.69 7.12
CA GLY A 8 11.66 6.59 8.49
C GLY A 8 10.73 7.75 8.81
N ALA A 9 9.55 7.78 8.19
CA ALA A 9 8.50 8.69 8.61
C ALA A 9 7.94 8.19 9.95
N ALA A 10 7.87 9.10 10.92
CA ALA A 10 7.37 8.80 12.26
C ALA A 10 5.99 8.13 12.18
N PRO A 11 5.68 7.15 13.04
CA PRO A 11 4.38 6.51 13.02
C PRO A 11 3.24 7.53 13.21
N LEU A 12 2.11 7.31 12.54
CA LEU A 12 0.93 8.18 12.66
C LEU A 12 0.13 7.78 13.90
N ALA A 13 0.01 8.67 14.88
CA ALA A 13 -0.79 8.44 16.07
C ALA A 13 -2.29 8.68 15.81
N ALA A 14 -3.13 7.84 16.40
CA ALA A 14 -4.58 7.99 16.42
C ALA A 14 -5.08 7.93 17.87
N ALA A 15 -5.93 8.88 18.27
CA ALA A 15 -6.51 8.92 19.62
C ALA A 15 -7.64 7.90 19.85
N VAL A 16 -7.88 7.00 18.89
CA VAL A 16 -8.91 5.97 18.93
C VAL A 16 -8.29 4.57 18.97
N PRO A 17 -8.97 3.56 19.54
CA PRO A 17 -8.47 2.19 19.57
C PRO A 17 -8.25 1.59 18.18
N PRO A 18 -7.38 0.57 18.02
CA PRO A 18 -7.04 -0.03 16.74
C PRO A 18 -8.23 -0.48 15.88
N ALA A 19 -9.26 -1.09 16.49
CA ALA A 19 -10.46 -1.53 15.77
C ALA A 19 -11.25 -0.35 15.19
N GLN A 20 -11.33 0.77 15.93
CA GLN A 20 -11.99 1.98 15.46
C GLN A 20 -11.16 2.69 14.39
N ALA A 21 -9.83 2.73 14.54
CA ALA A 21 -8.93 3.22 13.50
C ALA A 21 -9.08 2.43 12.20
N GLN A 22 -9.07 1.09 12.28
CA GLN A 22 -9.29 0.21 11.13
C GLN A 22 -10.63 0.53 10.44
N ARG A 23 -11.71 0.66 11.24
CA ARG A 23 -13.03 0.96 10.69
C ARG A 23 -13.08 2.33 10.00
N ALA A 24 -12.49 3.34 10.61
CA ALA A 24 -12.41 4.69 10.06
C ALA A 24 -11.71 4.73 8.70
N ILE A 25 -10.61 3.99 8.56
CA ILE A 25 -9.86 3.90 7.30
C ILE A 25 -10.68 3.18 6.23
N LEU A 26 -11.32 2.05 6.58
CA LEU A 26 -12.22 1.33 5.67
C LEU A 26 -13.34 2.23 5.16
N ASP A 27 -13.98 2.99 6.06
CA ASP A 27 -15.06 3.91 5.71
C ASP A 27 -14.56 5.07 4.85
N ALA A 28 -13.39 5.65 5.17
CA ALA A 28 -12.79 6.73 4.39
C ALA A 28 -12.46 6.30 2.96
N VAL A 29 -11.86 5.11 2.78
CA VAL A 29 -11.54 4.55 1.45
C VAL A 29 -12.82 4.30 0.64
N ARG A 30 -13.87 3.77 1.29
CA ARG A 30 -15.16 3.53 0.65
C ARG A 30 -15.81 4.83 0.16
N GLN A 31 -15.68 5.91 0.93
CA GLN A 31 -16.30 7.21 0.70
C GLN A 31 -15.48 8.18 -0.17
N ILE A 32 -14.33 7.77 -0.70
CA ILE A 32 -13.57 8.64 -1.62
C ILE A 32 -14.45 9.00 -2.82
N ALA A 33 -14.65 10.30 -3.03
CA ALA A 33 -15.51 10.78 -4.10
C ALA A 33 -14.97 10.36 -5.48
N PRO A 34 -15.82 9.96 -6.45
CA PRO A 34 -15.39 9.38 -7.72
C PRO A 34 -14.43 10.23 -8.56
N GLN A 35 -14.45 11.55 -8.35
CA GLN A 35 -13.69 12.55 -9.10
C GLN A 35 -12.28 12.76 -8.54
N ARG A 36 -12.00 12.24 -7.33
CA ARG A 36 -10.70 12.40 -6.68
C ARG A 36 -9.73 11.32 -7.15
N GLU A 37 -8.49 11.70 -7.40
CA GLU A 37 -7.45 10.76 -7.86
C GLU A 37 -7.18 9.65 -6.84
N GLU A 38 -7.33 9.96 -5.55
CA GLU A 38 -7.22 9.01 -4.44
C GLU A 38 -8.14 7.81 -4.63
N ARG A 39 -9.26 7.96 -5.36
CA ARG A 39 -10.18 6.85 -5.64
C ARG A 39 -9.53 5.74 -6.44
N ARG A 40 -8.59 6.09 -7.32
CA ARG A 40 -7.82 5.14 -8.13
C ARG A 40 -6.59 4.65 -7.38
N ARG A 41 -5.94 5.52 -6.57
CA ARG A 41 -4.76 5.13 -5.75
C ARG A 41 -5.13 4.16 -4.62
N TYR A 42 -6.29 4.34 -4.00
CA TYR A 42 -6.78 3.56 -2.86
C TYR A 42 -8.13 2.93 -3.22
N ARG A 43 -8.15 2.15 -4.30
CA ARG A 43 -9.39 1.63 -4.88
C ARG A 43 -10.14 0.70 -3.95
N MET A 44 -9.41 -0.14 -3.20
CA MET A 44 -9.93 -1.07 -2.22
C MET A 44 -9.08 -1.04 -0.95
N ALA A 45 -9.73 -1.33 0.17
CA ALA A 45 -9.10 -1.58 1.46
C ALA A 45 -9.53 -2.97 1.95
N LEU A 46 -8.55 -3.85 2.17
CA LEU A 46 -8.76 -5.25 2.51
C LEU A 46 -8.31 -5.50 3.95
N PRO A 47 -9.20 -5.93 4.86
CA PRO A 47 -8.82 -6.38 6.19
C PRO A 47 -7.87 -7.57 6.14
N PHE A 48 -6.89 -7.58 7.06
CA PHE A 48 -6.06 -8.76 7.28
C PHE A 48 -6.95 -9.99 7.56
N GLY A 49 -6.65 -11.11 6.90
CA GLY A 49 -7.44 -12.34 6.97
C GLY A 49 -8.69 -12.37 6.08
N ALA A 50 -9.00 -11.30 5.34
CA ALA A 50 -10.06 -11.34 4.33
C ALA A 50 -9.65 -12.24 3.14
N PRO A 51 -10.61 -12.85 2.41
CA PRO A 51 -10.30 -13.77 1.31
C PRO A 51 -9.42 -13.21 0.18
N LEU A 52 -9.47 -11.89 -0.04
CA LEU A 52 -8.67 -11.21 -1.06
C LEU A 52 -7.35 -10.66 -0.52
N PHE A 53 -7.11 -10.76 0.79
CA PHE A 53 -5.83 -10.39 1.37
C PHE A 53 -4.79 -11.45 0.97
N PRO A 54 -3.68 -11.07 0.31
CA PRO A 54 -2.70 -12.02 -0.19
C PRO A 54 -2.03 -12.78 0.97
N PRO A 55 -1.74 -14.07 0.82
CA PRO A 55 -1.00 -14.83 1.82
C PRO A 55 0.43 -14.31 1.96
N ASP A 56 1.04 -14.55 3.12
CA ASP A 56 2.41 -14.08 3.44
C ASP A 56 3.45 -14.54 2.40
N ALA A 57 3.30 -15.75 1.86
CA ALA A 57 4.18 -16.29 0.82
C ALA A 57 4.13 -15.47 -0.48
N ASP A 58 2.95 -14.98 -0.86
CA ASP A 58 2.79 -14.14 -2.06
C ASP A 58 3.36 -12.75 -1.81
N LEU A 59 3.21 -12.20 -0.61
CA LEU A 59 3.80 -10.91 -0.23
C LEU A 59 5.33 -10.96 -0.21
N ALA A 60 5.92 -12.10 0.14
CA ALA A 60 7.36 -12.34 0.13
C ALA A 60 7.92 -12.74 -1.25
N ALA A 61 7.05 -13.04 -2.23
CA ALA A 61 7.45 -13.54 -3.53
C ALA A 61 8.19 -12.48 -4.39
N PRO A 62 9.09 -12.90 -5.29
CA PRO A 62 9.77 -12.04 -6.27
C PRO A 62 8.78 -11.20 -7.10
N PRO A 63 9.21 -10.06 -7.71
CA PRO A 63 10.55 -9.82 -8.27
C PRO A 63 11.56 -9.07 -7.39
N GLN A 64 11.18 -8.56 -6.21
CA GLN A 64 12.12 -7.95 -5.27
C GLN A 64 12.07 -8.70 -3.93
N PRO A 65 13.21 -8.88 -3.26
CA PRO A 65 13.19 -9.38 -1.89
C PRO A 65 12.38 -8.41 -1.01
N PRO A 66 11.67 -8.91 0.01
CA PRO A 66 10.90 -8.06 0.91
C PRO A 66 11.83 -7.02 1.55
N SER A 67 11.36 -5.78 1.61
CA SER A 67 12.08 -4.73 2.35
C SER A 67 12.23 -5.15 3.83
N PRO A 68 13.24 -4.66 4.56
CA PRO A 68 13.41 -5.00 5.97
C PRO A 68 12.15 -4.73 6.81
N ALA A 69 11.42 -3.66 6.49
CA ALA A 69 10.17 -3.32 7.16
C ALA A 69 9.04 -4.30 6.82
N LEU A 70 8.93 -4.75 5.56
CA LEU A 70 7.97 -5.79 5.17
C LEU A 70 8.33 -7.13 5.80
N ALA A 71 9.62 -7.50 5.83
CA ALA A 71 10.08 -8.72 6.48
C ALA A 71 9.79 -8.71 7.99
N ALA A 72 10.00 -7.57 8.66
CA ALA A 72 9.64 -7.39 10.07
C ALA A 72 8.13 -7.53 10.29
N TRP A 73 7.30 -6.98 9.40
CA TRP A 73 5.84 -7.13 9.47
C TRP A 73 5.38 -8.57 9.24
N LEU A 74 5.96 -9.27 8.27
CA LEU A 74 5.68 -10.69 7.99
C LEU A 74 6.02 -11.60 9.17
N ALA A 75 7.02 -11.23 9.97
CA ALA A 75 7.40 -11.95 11.18
C ALA A 75 6.42 -11.74 12.36
N LEU A 76 5.49 -10.78 12.28
CA LEU A 76 4.54 -10.52 13.36
C LEU A 76 3.51 -11.67 13.49
N PRO A 77 3.12 -12.05 14.71
CA PRO A 77 1.99 -12.96 14.93
C PRO A 77 0.70 -12.41 14.31
N ALA A 78 -0.15 -13.29 13.79
CA ALA A 78 -1.45 -12.90 13.19
C ALA A 78 -2.32 -12.07 14.15
N ALA A 79 -2.24 -12.33 15.46
CA ALA A 79 -2.95 -11.57 16.48
C ALA A 79 -2.54 -10.08 16.54
N GLN A 80 -1.28 -9.76 16.21
CA GLN A 80 -0.79 -8.38 16.13
C GLN A 80 -1.15 -7.70 14.81
N ARG A 81 -1.42 -8.49 13.76
CA ARG A 81 -1.82 -8.02 12.42
C ARG A 81 -3.33 -7.92 12.22
N ARG A 82 -4.13 -8.33 13.21
CA ARG A 82 -5.60 -8.48 13.09
C ARG A 82 -6.36 -7.21 12.70
N HIS A 83 -5.77 -6.03 12.95
CA HIS A 83 -6.37 -4.74 12.59
C HIS A 83 -5.75 -4.13 11.33
N ASP A 84 -4.79 -4.81 10.72
CA ASP A 84 -4.06 -4.28 9.57
C ASP A 84 -4.93 -4.28 8.32
N LEU A 85 -4.55 -3.42 7.38
CA LEU A 85 -5.24 -3.22 6.13
C LEU A 85 -4.25 -3.28 4.97
N LEU A 86 -4.68 -3.84 3.85
CA LEU A 86 -4.02 -3.69 2.56
C LEU A 86 -4.84 -2.74 1.68
N LEU A 87 -4.23 -1.64 1.27
CA LEU A 87 -4.78 -0.76 0.25
C LEU A 87 -4.24 -1.17 -1.11
N THR A 88 -5.14 -1.40 -2.06
CA THR A 88 -4.78 -1.72 -3.44
C THR A 88 -5.20 -0.59 -4.38
N PRO A 89 -4.34 -0.21 -5.34
CA PRO A 89 -4.73 0.70 -6.40
C PRO A 89 -5.68 0.00 -7.37
N ASP A 90 -6.27 0.80 -8.26
CA ASP A 90 -6.97 0.28 -9.42
C ASP A 90 -6.01 -0.46 -10.36
N ILE A 91 -6.53 -1.43 -11.11
CA ILE A 91 -5.71 -2.23 -12.03
C ILE A 91 -5.17 -1.33 -13.14
N ASP A 92 -3.89 -1.51 -13.49
CA ASP A 92 -3.18 -0.73 -14.49
C ASP A 92 -3.15 0.80 -14.23
N TYR A 93 -3.38 1.21 -12.98
CA TYR A 93 -3.27 2.60 -12.59
C TYR A 93 -1.87 2.93 -12.07
N TYR A 94 -1.27 3.95 -12.69
CA TYR A 94 0.01 4.54 -12.34
C TYR A 94 -0.20 6.03 -12.12
N TRP A 95 0.43 6.60 -11.09
CA TRP A 95 0.36 8.02 -10.80
C TRP A 95 1.75 8.66 -10.81
N PRO A 96 1.87 9.97 -11.08
CA PRO A 96 3.13 10.66 -10.98
C PRO A 96 3.62 10.68 -9.52
N ALA A 97 4.84 10.21 -9.27
CA ALA A 97 5.50 10.32 -7.97
C ALA A 97 7.01 10.44 -8.17
N GLU A 98 7.67 11.46 -7.61
CA GLU A 98 9.14 11.64 -7.72
C GLU A 98 9.69 11.52 -9.18
N GLY A 99 8.94 12.04 -10.15
CA GLY A 99 9.36 12.00 -11.58
C GLY A 99 9.17 10.66 -12.30
N ARG A 100 8.56 9.65 -11.65
CA ARG A 100 8.18 8.38 -12.28
C ARG A 100 6.68 8.16 -12.35
N GLN A 101 6.26 7.29 -13.25
CA GLN A 101 4.90 6.75 -13.29
C GLN A 101 4.84 5.54 -12.37
N TYR A 102 4.31 5.74 -11.16
CA TYR A 102 4.48 4.88 -10.01
C TYR A 102 3.20 4.12 -9.66
N SER A 103 3.33 2.90 -9.15
CA SER A 103 2.23 2.15 -8.54
C SER A 103 2.74 1.25 -7.43
N CYS A 104 1.98 1.15 -6.34
CA CYS A 104 2.25 0.21 -5.24
C CYS A 104 0.97 -0.12 -4.47
N GLN A 105 1.06 -1.16 -3.65
CA GLN A 105 0.09 -1.45 -2.60
C GLN A 105 0.62 -0.90 -1.27
N PHE A 106 -0.27 -0.61 -0.34
CA PHE A 106 0.11 -0.17 1.00
C PHE A 106 -0.41 -1.13 2.05
N ILE A 107 0.47 -1.65 2.89
CA ILE A 107 0.05 -2.23 4.17
C ILE A 107 0.02 -1.12 5.21
N ILE A 108 -1.09 -1.01 5.91
CA ILE A 108 -1.26 -0.16 7.08
C ILE A 108 -1.25 -1.08 8.29
N HIS A 109 -0.15 -1.06 9.03
CA HIS A 109 -0.06 -1.76 10.30
C HIS A 109 -0.66 -0.90 11.41
N ILE A 110 -1.61 -1.44 12.18
CA ILE A 110 -2.34 -0.72 13.23
C ILE A 110 -2.09 -1.40 14.59
N ALA A 111 -1.13 -0.87 15.35
CA ALA A 111 -0.81 -1.34 16.68
C ALA A 111 -1.53 -0.53 17.77
N ALA A 112 -1.80 -1.14 18.92
CA ALA A 112 -2.27 -0.40 20.09
C ALA A 112 -1.13 0.45 20.69
N GLN A 113 -1.42 1.69 21.07
CA GLN A 113 -0.49 2.57 21.79
C GLN A 113 -1.24 3.32 22.89
N GLY A 114 -1.06 2.90 24.15
CA GLY A 114 -1.84 3.41 25.26
C GLY A 114 -3.34 3.16 25.06
N THR A 115 -4.16 4.21 25.15
CA THR A 115 -5.60 4.15 24.85
C THR A 115 -5.93 4.28 23.36
N GLY A 116 -4.94 4.65 22.54
CA GLY A 116 -5.10 4.90 21.11
C GLY A 116 -4.44 3.83 20.24
N ALA A 117 -4.16 4.21 19.00
CA ALA A 117 -3.48 3.38 18.03
C ALA A 117 -2.29 4.10 17.40
N GLN A 118 -1.34 3.30 16.94
CA GLN A 118 -0.17 3.73 16.19
C GLN A 118 -0.19 3.07 14.82
N LEU A 119 -0.08 3.88 13.76
CA LEU A 119 -0.12 3.42 12.39
C LEU A 119 1.27 3.52 11.75
N THR A 120 1.69 2.44 11.12
CA THR A 120 2.91 2.38 10.31
C THR A 120 2.55 1.99 8.87
N LEU A 121 3.16 2.65 7.90
CA LEU A 121 2.88 2.42 6.48
C LEU A 121 4.03 1.66 5.84
N LEU A 122 3.67 0.65 5.03
CA LEU A 122 4.62 -0.17 4.29
C LEU A 122 4.20 -0.18 2.82
N GLN A 123 5.12 0.22 1.94
CA GLN A 123 4.90 0.15 0.50
C GLN A 123 5.30 -1.24 0.00
N VAL A 124 4.36 -1.91 -0.64
CA VAL A 124 4.48 -3.29 -1.13
C VAL A 124 4.40 -3.28 -2.65
N ARG A 125 5.30 -4.05 -3.28
CA ARG A 125 5.44 -4.15 -4.74
C ARG A 125 5.48 -2.78 -5.44
N PRO A 126 6.37 -1.86 -5.03
CA PRO A 126 6.61 -0.62 -5.75
C PRO A 126 7.06 -0.93 -7.20
N THR A 127 6.34 -0.40 -8.17
CA THR A 127 6.64 -0.55 -9.59
C THR A 127 6.61 0.80 -10.30
N GLU A 128 7.46 0.93 -11.32
CA GLU A 128 7.41 2.03 -12.27
C GLU A 128 7.05 1.55 -13.66
N TYR A 129 6.23 2.34 -14.34
CA TYR A 129 5.90 2.15 -15.74
C TYR A 129 7.07 2.59 -16.62
N ALA A 130 7.69 1.64 -17.30
CA ALA A 130 8.85 1.85 -18.18
C ALA A 130 8.48 1.75 -19.67
N GLY A 131 7.22 1.99 -20.03
CA GLY A 131 6.74 1.98 -21.41
C GLY A 131 5.99 0.70 -21.82
N LYS A 132 5.70 0.59 -23.11
CA LYS A 132 5.05 -0.60 -23.71
C LYS A 132 6.13 -1.55 -24.22
N HIS A 133 5.95 -2.84 -23.98
CA HIS A 133 6.76 -3.89 -24.60
C HIS A 133 5.85 -4.77 -25.46
N PHE A 134 6.27 -5.01 -26.70
CA PHE A 134 5.57 -5.91 -27.61
C PHE A 134 6.35 -7.21 -27.68
N GLN A 135 5.72 -8.31 -27.31
CA GLN A 135 6.26 -9.64 -27.56
C GLN A 135 5.34 -10.34 -28.56
N LEU A 136 5.87 -10.62 -29.75
CA LEU A 136 5.17 -11.39 -30.78
C LEU A 136 5.16 -12.87 -30.35
N LEU A 137 4.05 -13.32 -29.76
CA LEU A 137 3.86 -14.72 -29.39
C LEU A 137 3.05 -15.46 -30.47
N GLY A 138 3.72 -15.96 -31.50
CA GLY A 138 3.16 -16.96 -32.42
C GLY A 138 1.79 -16.60 -33.05
N ARG A 139 1.03 -17.63 -33.46
CA ARG A 139 -0.18 -17.53 -34.32
C ARG A 139 -1.34 -16.68 -33.77
N THR A 140 -1.27 -16.25 -32.51
CA THR A 140 -2.19 -15.30 -31.87
C THR A 140 -1.47 -13.95 -31.80
N GLY A 141 -1.96 -12.94 -32.52
CA GLY A 141 -1.31 -11.64 -32.74
C GLY A 141 -0.80 -10.91 -31.48
N PRO A 142 -0.11 -9.77 -31.64
CA PRO A 142 0.70 -9.17 -30.58
C PRO A 142 -0.11 -8.86 -29.32
N GLY A 143 0.17 -9.59 -28.24
CA GLY A 143 -0.26 -9.22 -26.89
C GLY A 143 0.45 -7.93 -26.49
N ARG A 144 -0.30 -6.95 -25.98
CA ARG A 144 0.26 -5.72 -25.43
C ARG A 144 0.72 -6.00 -24.00
N TYR A 145 2.03 -5.99 -23.76
CA TYR A 145 2.58 -6.09 -22.42
C TYR A 145 3.09 -4.72 -21.98
N VAL A 146 2.83 -4.35 -20.74
CA VAL A 146 3.43 -3.16 -20.14
C VAL A 146 4.76 -3.57 -19.52
N LYS A 147 5.82 -2.81 -19.79
CA LYS A 147 7.09 -3.03 -19.10
C LYS A 147 7.02 -2.38 -17.73
N LEU A 148 6.92 -3.19 -16.70
CA LEU A 148 6.94 -2.76 -15.30
C LEU A 148 8.29 -3.11 -14.70
N LEU A 149 8.94 -2.10 -14.12
CA LEU A 149 10.20 -2.30 -13.43
C LEU A 149 9.95 -2.18 -11.93
N PRO A 150 10.44 -3.13 -11.12
CA PRO A 150 10.47 -2.94 -9.67
C PRO A 150 11.32 -1.71 -9.34
N THR A 151 10.82 -0.86 -8.45
CA THR A 151 11.43 0.44 -8.12
C THR A 151 11.49 0.63 -6.60
N ALA A 152 12.16 1.66 -6.10
CA ALA A 152 12.19 1.93 -4.65
C ALA A 152 10.82 2.45 -4.14
N PRO A 153 10.50 2.35 -2.83
CA PRO A 153 9.36 3.06 -2.24
C PRO A 153 9.36 4.56 -2.57
N SER A 154 8.17 5.17 -2.59
CA SER A 154 8.00 6.61 -2.85
C SER A 154 7.69 7.36 -1.56
N THR A 155 8.55 8.31 -1.19
CA THR A 155 8.31 9.20 -0.03
C THR A 155 7.09 10.07 -0.25
N SER A 156 6.93 10.64 -1.45
CA SER A 156 5.76 11.47 -1.81
C SER A 156 4.44 10.70 -1.70
N SER A 157 4.38 9.48 -2.26
CA SER A 157 3.18 8.63 -2.18
C SER A 157 2.86 8.24 -0.73
N GLU A 158 3.87 8.03 0.11
CA GLU A 158 3.66 7.80 1.54
C GLU A 158 3.10 9.03 2.25
N THR A 159 3.68 10.21 2.03
CA THR A 159 3.21 11.48 2.64
C THR A 159 1.76 11.78 2.27
N GLU A 160 1.38 11.55 1.02
CA GLU A 160 0.00 11.70 0.56
C GLU A 160 -0.95 10.75 1.30
N LEU A 161 -0.58 9.46 1.39
CA LEU A 161 -1.40 8.49 2.13
C LEU A 161 -1.49 8.86 3.61
N ARG A 162 -0.39 9.28 4.24
CA ARG A 162 -0.41 9.76 5.64
C ARG A 162 -1.38 10.92 5.84
N THR A 163 -1.38 11.88 4.92
CA THR A 163 -2.28 13.03 4.97
C THR A 163 -3.75 12.61 4.82
N PHE A 164 -4.02 11.68 3.90
CA PHE A 164 -5.34 11.08 3.73
C PHE A 164 -5.81 10.37 5.01
N LEU A 165 -4.96 9.53 5.60
CA LEU A 165 -5.29 8.78 6.82
C LEU A 165 -5.45 9.70 8.03
N ALA A 166 -4.59 10.70 8.21
CA ALA A 166 -4.72 11.68 9.28
C ALA A 166 -6.08 12.40 9.21
N THR A 167 -6.50 12.80 8.00
CA THR A 167 -7.82 13.40 7.77
C THR A 167 -8.96 12.44 8.10
N ALA A 168 -8.85 11.17 7.71
CA ALA A 168 -9.84 10.15 8.01
C ALA A 168 -10.01 9.90 9.52
N LEU A 169 -8.88 9.83 10.24
CA LEU A 169 -8.85 9.55 11.67
C LEU A 169 -9.27 10.75 12.53
N ALA A 170 -8.96 11.98 12.09
CA ALA A 170 -9.38 13.19 12.78
C ALA A 170 -10.91 13.34 12.87
N ARG A 171 -11.67 12.75 11.92
CA ARG A 171 -13.15 12.73 11.94
C ARG A 171 -13.76 11.84 13.02
N GLN A 172 -12.94 11.05 13.72
CA GLN A 172 -13.36 10.09 14.74
C GLN A 172 -12.99 10.54 16.16
N GLN A 173 -12.32 11.68 16.28
CA GLN A 173 -11.98 12.35 17.54
C GLN A 173 -13.11 13.30 17.92
#